data_AF-A0AAV4QNR2-F1
#
_entry.id   AF-A0AAV4QNR2-F1
#
_cell.length_a   1.000
_cell.length_b   1.000
_cell.length_c   1.000
_cell.angle_alpha   90.00
_cell.angle_beta   90.00
_cell.angle_gamma   90.00
#
_symmetry.space_group_name_H-M   'P 1'
#
loop_
_entity.id
_entity.type
_entity.pdbx_description
1 polymer ?
#
loop_
_entity_poly.entity_id
_entity_poly.type
_entity_poly.pdbx_seq_one_letter_code
_entity_poly.pdbx_strand_id
1 'polypeptide(L)'
;MEYCSNGDLRKQLNKPENCCGLKEKHVRLIMKHISSALNYLHSMKIIHRDLKPENIVIQDQNGHTVYKLIDLGYAKELDQGSFCTSFCWNFTISELFMSQKYTCTVDYWSLGLLTHEIITGSRPFLPDKSPAEWIPIIKGKSAAVIRAYLDADKNIMFSEEISPFHRIFCLKQT
;
A
#
# COMPACT_ATOMS: atom_id res chain seq x y z
N MET A 1 -19.10 1.00 -14.12
CA MET A 1 -18.54 1.54 -12.86
C MET A 1 -19.15 2.92 -12.62
N GLU A 2 -19.35 3.29 -11.36
CA GLU A 2 -19.73 4.65 -10.97
C GLU A 2 -18.58 5.62 -11.25
N TYR A 3 -18.88 6.79 -11.83
CA TYR A 3 -17.85 7.80 -12.12
C TYR A 3 -17.42 8.52 -10.83
N CYS A 4 -16.12 8.53 -10.55
CA CYS A 4 -15.53 9.25 -9.42
C CYS A 4 -14.80 10.50 -9.94
N SER A 5 -15.38 11.67 -9.69
CA SER A 5 -14.95 12.95 -10.26
C SER A 5 -13.64 13.51 -9.71
N ASN A 6 -13.22 13.08 -8.51
CA ASN A 6 -12.05 13.66 -7.83
C ASN A 6 -10.73 12.92 -8.15
N GLY A 7 -10.74 12.03 -9.14
CA GLY A 7 -9.56 11.28 -9.57
C GLY A 7 -9.12 10.20 -8.58
N ASP A 8 -7.86 9.81 -8.67
CA ASP A 8 -7.23 8.74 -7.90
C ASP A 8 -6.25 9.27 -6.85
N LEU A 9 -5.95 8.45 -5.84
CA LEU A 9 -5.09 8.79 -4.72
C LEU A 9 -3.64 9.04 -5.17
N ARG A 10 -3.17 8.39 -6.25
CA ARG A 10 -1.84 8.67 -6.82
C ARG A 10 -1.73 10.12 -7.28
N LYS A 11 -2.72 10.62 -8.02
CA LYS A 11 -2.76 12.05 -8.40
C LYS A 11 -2.78 12.98 -7.20
N GLN A 12 -3.46 12.61 -6.11
CA GLN A 12 -3.46 13.40 -4.88
C GLN A 12 -2.08 13.43 -4.23
N LEU A 13 -1.39 12.29 -4.13
CA LEU A 13 -0.04 12.18 -3.55
C LEU A 13 1.01 12.95 -4.36
N ASN A 14 0.88 12.99 -5.69
CA ASN A 14 1.83 13.69 -6.56
C ASN A 14 1.70 15.22 -6.50
N LYS A 15 0.74 15.78 -5.77
CA LYS A 15 0.64 17.23 -5.59
C LYS A 15 1.82 17.74 -4.74
N PRO A 16 2.43 18.89 -5.09
CA PRO A 16 3.55 19.45 -4.34
C PRO A 16 3.27 19.63 -2.84
N GLU A 17 2.04 19.96 -2.47
CA GLU A 17 1.62 20.12 -1.07
C GLU A 17 1.65 18.82 -0.25
N ASN A 18 1.68 17.65 -0.90
CA ASN A 18 1.66 16.33 -0.28
C ASN A 18 3.01 15.60 -0.41
N CYS A 19 4.08 16.33 -0.78
CA CYS A 19 5.43 15.76 -0.92
C CYS A 19 5.96 15.10 0.37
N CYS A 20 5.45 15.53 1.54
CA CYS A 20 5.76 14.96 2.85
C CYS A 20 4.59 14.16 3.45
N GLY A 21 3.67 13.69 2.61
CA GLY A 21 2.50 12.92 3.03
C GLY A 21 1.21 13.73 3.16
N LEU A 22 0.12 13.03 3.45
CA LEU A 22 -1.22 13.59 3.58
C LEU A 22 -1.49 14.05 5.02
N LYS A 23 -2.43 14.98 5.16
CA LYS A 23 -2.97 15.36 6.48
C LYS A 23 -3.55 14.14 7.19
N GLU A 24 -3.36 14.03 8.50
CA GLU A 24 -3.82 12.88 9.30
C GLU A 24 -5.31 12.56 9.09
N LYS A 25 -6.17 13.58 8.99
CA LYS A 25 -7.60 13.37 8.69
C LYS A 25 -7.80 12.48 7.45
N HIS A 26 -7.05 12.73 6.37
CA HIS A 26 -7.12 11.93 5.15
C HIS A 26 -6.49 10.56 5.35
N VAL A 27 -5.32 10.47 6.01
CA VAL A 27 -4.68 9.18 6.34
C VAL A 27 -5.66 8.25 7.09
N ARG A 28 -6.32 8.76 8.13
CA ARG A 28 -7.31 8.00 8.92
C ARG A 28 -8.51 7.55 8.09
N LEU A 29 -9.03 8.42 7.22
CA LEU A 29 -10.15 8.10 6.34
C LEU A 29 -9.77 7.04 5.30
N ILE A 30 -8.60 7.16 4.67
CA ILE A 30 -8.09 6.18 3.71
C ILE A 30 -7.96 4.82 4.42
N MET A 31 -7.28 4.78 5.56
CA MET A 31 -7.11 3.55 6.34
C MET A 31 -8.44 2.90 6.70
N LYS A 32 -9.39 3.70 7.19
CA LYS A 32 -10.74 3.20 7.51
C LYS A 32 -11.45 2.61 6.29
N HIS A 33 -11.54 3.36 5.19
CA HIS A 33 -12.31 2.94 4.02
C HIS A 33 -11.67 1.75 3.30
N ILE A 34 -10.35 1.77 3.11
CA ILE A 34 -9.63 0.70 2.41
C ILE A 34 -9.59 -0.58 3.24
N SER A 35 -9.37 -0.48 4.56
CA SER A 35 -9.44 -1.67 5.43
C SER A 35 -10.84 -2.28 5.44
N SER A 36 -11.89 -1.46 5.42
CA SER A 36 -13.28 -1.93 5.30
C SER A 36 -13.53 -2.63 3.96
N ALA A 37 -13.00 -2.10 2.85
CA ALA A 37 -13.14 -2.71 1.53
C ALA A 37 -12.41 -4.07 1.45
N LEU A 38 -11.17 -4.13 1.96
CA LEU A 38 -10.42 -5.39 2.03
C LEU A 38 -11.12 -6.42 2.91
N ASN A 39 -11.62 -6.01 4.09
CA ASN A 39 -12.36 -6.91 4.98
C ASN A 39 -13.62 -7.49 4.30
N TYR A 40 -14.32 -6.67 3.51
CA TYR A 40 -15.45 -7.14 2.70
C TYR A 40 -15.01 -8.19 1.67
N LEU A 41 -13.97 -7.91 0.86
CA LEU A 41 -13.44 -8.86 -0.12
C LEU A 41 -12.99 -10.17 0.55
N HIS A 42 -12.24 -10.07 1.65
CA HIS A 42 -11.75 -11.24 2.38
C HIS A 42 -12.87 -12.06 3.00
N SER A 43 -13.97 -11.43 3.44
CA SER A 43 -15.17 -12.15 3.91
C SER A 43 -15.84 -12.97 2.81
N MET A 44 -15.68 -12.53 1.56
CA MET A 44 -16.10 -13.25 0.35
C MET A 44 -15.00 -14.18 -0.19
N LYS A 45 -13.90 -14.39 0.55
CA LYS A 45 -12.73 -15.17 0.11
C LYS A 45 -12.06 -14.63 -1.16
N ILE A 46 -12.19 -13.34 -1.45
CA ILE A 46 -11.55 -12.68 -2.59
C ILE A 46 -10.32 -11.94 -2.11
N ILE A 47 -9.16 -12.17 -2.73
CA ILE A 47 -7.93 -11.40 -2.49
C ILE A 47 -7.78 -10.37 -3.61
N HIS A 48 -7.43 -9.12 -3.32
CA HIS A 48 -7.29 -8.06 -4.31
C HIS A 48 -5.97 -8.15 -5.11
N ARG A 49 -4.83 -8.34 -4.43
CA ARG A 49 -3.47 -8.52 -5.02
C ARG A 49 -2.84 -7.35 -5.79
N ASP A 50 -3.49 -6.19 -5.84
CA ASP A 50 -2.98 -5.00 -6.56
C ASP A 50 -3.39 -3.71 -5.84
N LEU A 51 -3.23 -3.69 -4.51
CA LEU A 51 -3.54 -2.51 -3.71
C LEU A 51 -2.42 -1.47 -3.87
N LYS A 52 -2.76 -0.34 -4.48
CA LYS A 52 -1.85 0.79 -4.73
C LYS A 52 -2.66 2.10 -4.86
N PRO A 53 -2.04 3.28 -4.71
CA PRO A 53 -2.75 4.56 -4.80
C PRO A 53 -3.53 4.78 -6.11
N GLU A 54 -3.08 4.20 -7.22
CA GLU A 54 -3.73 4.28 -8.52
C GLU A 54 -5.12 3.59 -8.51
N ASN A 55 -5.28 2.56 -7.67
CA ASN A 55 -6.49 1.77 -7.56
C ASN A 55 -7.42 2.27 -6.43
N ILE A 56 -7.19 3.49 -5.94
CA ILE A 56 -8.04 4.13 -4.93
C ILE A 56 -8.58 5.43 -5.50
N VAL A 57 -9.88 5.45 -5.79
CA VAL A 57 -10.56 6.64 -6.31
C VAL A 57 -11.21 7.44 -5.20
N ILE A 58 -11.30 8.74 -5.43
CA ILE A 58 -11.83 9.71 -4.48
C ILE A 58 -13.21 10.14 -4.96
N GLN A 59 -14.18 10.08 -4.06
CA GLN A 59 -15.54 10.52 -4.33
C GLN A 59 -15.99 11.50 -3.25
N ASP A 60 -16.72 12.55 -3.66
CA ASP A 60 -17.51 13.34 -2.73
C ASP A 60 -18.92 12.75 -2.63
N GLN A 61 -19.35 12.40 -1.42
CA GLN A 61 -20.70 11.94 -1.13
C GLN A 61 -21.31 12.87 -0.09
N ASN A 62 -22.20 13.75 -0.53
CA ASN A 62 -22.90 14.71 0.33
C ASN A 62 -21.93 15.58 1.16
N GLY A 63 -20.82 16.04 0.57
CA GLY A 63 -19.80 16.83 1.28
C GLY A 63 -18.83 16.00 2.13
N HIS A 64 -18.92 14.68 2.07
CA HIS A 64 -17.98 13.77 2.71
C HIS A 64 -17.07 13.09 1.69
N THR A 65 -15.75 13.20 1.90
CA THR A 65 -14.77 12.47 1.09
C THR A 65 -14.79 10.98 1.42
N VAL A 66 -15.06 10.16 0.40
CA VAL A 66 -15.04 8.70 0.45
C VAL A 66 -13.93 8.18 -0.48
N TYR A 67 -13.18 7.20 0.01
CA TYR A 67 -12.11 6.55 -0.74
C TYR A 67 -12.60 5.16 -1.13
N LYS A 68 -12.65 4.85 -2.42
CA LYS A 68 -13.15 3.58 -2.94
C LYS A 68 -12.02 2.79 -3.59
N LEU A 69 -11.90 1.53 -3.19
CA LEU A 69 -11.00 0.59 -3.86
C LEU A 69 -11.63 0.16 -5.18
N ILE A 70 -10.86 0.23 -6.26
CA ILE A 70 -11.26 -0.16 -7.61
C ILE A 70 -10.29 -1.22 -8.17
N ASP A 71 -10.61 -1.72 -9.36
CA ASP A 71 -9.79 -2.64 -10.14
C ASP A 71 -9.54 -4.02 -9.51
N LEU A 72 -10.50 -4.91 -9.74
CA LEU A 72 -10.40 -6.33 -9.39
C LEU A 72 -9.80 -7.18 -10.54
N GLY A 73 -9.11 -6.57 -11.51
CA GLY A 73 -8.52 -7.29 -12.66
C GLY A 73 -7.48 -8.33 -12.25
N TYR A 74 -6.84 -8.13 -11.10
CA TYR A 74 -5.93 -9.09 -10.46
C TYR A 74 -6.55 -9.83 -9.28
N ALA A 75 -7.84 -9.63 -8.98
CA ALA A 75 -8.45 -10.29 -7.84
C ALA A 75 -8.56 -11.80 -8.06
N LYS A 76 -8.58 -12.58 -6.98
CA LYS A 76 -8.74 -14.04 -7.05
C LYS A 76 -9.55 -14.57 -5.87
N GLU A 77 -10.51 -15.44 -6.17
CA GLU A 77 -11.24 -16.21 -5.16
C GLU A 77 -10.37 -17.35 -4.63
N LEU A 78 -10.37 -17.52 -3.31
CA LEU A 78 -9.75 -18.65 -2.63
C LEU A 78 -10.72 -19.84 -2.65
N ASP A 79 -10.64 -20.67 -3.69
CA ASP A 79 -11.36 -21.94 -3.74
C ASP A 79 -10.98 -22.82 -2.54
N GLN A 80 -11.96 -23.50 -1.94
CA GLN A 80 -11.79 -24.37 -0.77
C GLN A 80 -10.95 -25.64 -1.03
N GLY A 81 -10.41 -25.84 -2.23
CA GLY A 81 -9.58 -27.02 -2.56
C GLY A 81 -8.48 -26.78 -3.60
N SER A 82 -8.39 -25.58 -4.19
CA SER A 82 -7.45 -25.31 -5.29
C SER A 82 -6.28 -24.49 -4.77
N PHE A 83 -5.20 -25.17 -4.42
CA PHE A 83 -3.90 -24.53 -4.22
C PHE A 83 -3.61 -23.66 -5.44
N CYS A 84 -3.41 -22.35 -5.22
CA CYS A 84 -3.16 -21.40 -6.28
C CYS A 84 -1.78 -21.65 -6.93
N THR A 85 -1.71 -22.57 -7.89
CA THR A 85 -0.56 -22.77 -8.79
C THR A 85 -0.65 -21.92 -10.05
N SER A 86 -1.63 -21.02 -10.18
CA SER A 86 -1.69 -20.07 -11.29
C SER A 86 -0.58 -19.04 -11.14
N PHE A 87 0.54 -19.35 -11.79
CA PHE A 87 1.66 -18.48 -12.12
C PHE A 87 1.12 -17.10 -12.54
N CYS A 88 1.15 -16.15 -11.62
CA CYS A 88 0.73 -14.79 -11.86
C CYS A 88 1.99 -13.95 -12.06
N TRP A 89 2.03 -13.22 -13.18
CA TRP A 89 3.15 -12.41 -13.70
C TRP A 89 3.65 -11.30 -12.76
N ASN A 90 3.10 -11.18 -11.55
CA ASN A 90 3.60 -10.27 -10.51
C ASN A 90 4.57 -11.05 -9.60
N PHE A 91 5.73 -11.41 -10.15
CA PHE A 91 6.85 -12.11 -9.50
C PHE A 91 7.33 -11.45 -8.20
N THR A 92 6.93 -10.22 -7.94
CA THR A 92 7.50 -9.33 -6.94
C THR A 92 7.07 -9.66 -5.50
N ILE A 93 5.83 -10.08 -5.27
CA ILE A 93 5.37 -10.45 -3.92
C ILE A 93 5.25 -11.97 -3.76
N SER A 94 5.00 -12.70 -4.85
CA SER A 94 4.85 -14.15 -4.83
C SER A 94 6.12 -14.89 -4.39
N GLU A 95 7.29 -14.35 -4.71
CA GLU A 95 8.58 -14.92 -4.35
C GLU A 95 8.98 -14.64 -2.89
N LEU A 96 8.45 -13.58 -2.26
CA LEU A 96 8.73 -13.23 -0.85
C LEU A 96 8.03 -14.19 0.13
N PHE A 97 6.89 -14.75 -0.28
CA PHE A 97 6.00 -15.55 0.58
C PHE A 97 5.93 -17.03 0.17
N MET A 98 6.92 -17.54 -0.57
CA MET A 98 6.88 -18.82 -1.30
C MET A 98 6.71 -20.11 -0.47
N SER A 99 6.48 -20.06 0.86
CA SER A 99 6.33 -21.28 1.68
C SER A 99 5.09 -21.36 2.56
N GLN A 100 4.18 -20.39 2.55
CA GLN A 100 2.95 -20.47 3.35
C GLN A 100 1.70 -20.08 2.53
N LYS A 101 0.65 -20.88 2.71
CA LYS A 101 -0.69 -20.77 2.11
C LYS A 101 -1.04 -19.33 1.71
N TYR A 102 -1.14 -19.07 0.40
CA TYR A 102 -1.67 -17.82 -0.14
C TYR A 102 -3.06 -17.57 0.44
N THR A 103 -3.18 -16.50 1.23
CA THR A 103 -4.45 -16.06 1.81
C THR A 103 -4.54 -14.53 1.65
N CYS A 104 -5.18 -13.82 2.55
CA CYS A 104 -5.36 -12.36 2.52
C CYS A 104 -4.10 -11.54 2.91
N THR A 105 -3.03 -12.17 3.37
CA THR A 105 -1.82 -11.51 3.92
C THR A 105 -1.10 -10.58 2.94
N VAL A 106 -1.16 -10.88 1.64
CA VAL A 106 -0.57 -10.04 0.59
C VAL A 106 -1.24 -8.66 0.49
N ASP A 107 -2.55 -8.58 0.78
CA ASP A 107 -3.27 -7.31 0.78
C ASP A 107 -2.89 -6.49 2.02
N TYR A 108 -2.65 -7.13 3.17
CA TYR A 108 -2.17 -6.45 4.38
C TYR A 108 -0.74 -5.93 4.24
N TRP A 109 0.14 -6.69 3.55
CA TRP A 109 1.47 -6.21 3.19
C TRP A 109 1.36 -4.93 2.33
N SER A 110 0.55 -4.99 1.28
CA SER A 110 0.31 -3.84 0.39
C SER A 110 -0.33 -2.67 1.13
N LEU A 111 -1.22 -2.92 2.09
CA LEU A 111 -1.82 -1.90 2.96
C LEU A 111 -0.75 -1.22 3.81
N GLY A 112 0.25 -1.95 4.31
CA GLY A 112 1.40 -1.40 5.00
C GLY A 112 2.24 -0.47 4.12
N LEU A 113 2.52 -0.89 2.87
CA LEU A 113 3.23 -0.04 1.89
C LEU A 113 2.46 1.25 1.60
N LEU A 114 1.15 1.12 1.35
CA LEU A 114 0.25 2.25 1.13
C LEU A 114 0.23 3.19 2.34
N THR A 115 0.14 2.65 3.55
CA THR A 115 0.10 3.43 4.80
C THR A 115 1.37 4.26 4.97
N HIS A 116 2.54 3.65 4.74
CA HIS A 116 3.80 4.37 4.78
C HIS A 116 3.83 5.49 3.73
N GLU A 117 3.42 5.20 2.51
CA GLU A 117 3.42 6.16 1.41
C GLU A 117 2.48 7.35 1.67
N ILE A 118 1.27 7.13 2.20
CA ILE A 118 0.35 8.24 2.48
C ILE A 118 0.78 9.07 3.71
N ILE A 119 1.56 8.51 4.63
CA ILE A 119 2.11 9.23 5.79
C ILE A 119 3.32 10.05 5.42
N THR A 120 4.17 9.54 4.52
CA THR A 120 5.49 10.14 4.23
C THR A 120 5.57 10.81 2.87
N GLY A 121 4.61 10.58 1.97
CA GLY A 121 4.69 11.02 0.57
C GLY A 121 5.63 10.16 -0.28
N SER A 122 6.34 9.18 0.31
CA SER A 122 7.32 8.33 -0.37
C SER A 122 7.10 6.85 -0.08
N ARG A 123 7.43 6.02 -1.07
CA ARG A 123 7.45 4.56 -0.89
C ARG A 123 8.46 4.16 0.20
N PRO A 124 8.16 3.11 0.99
CA PRO A 124 9.03 2.69 2.09
C PRO A 124 10.35 2.09 1.65
N PHE A 125 10.38 1.39 0.51
CA PHE A 125 11.54 0.61 0.10
C PHE A 125 12.09 1.15 -1.21
N LEU A 126 13.26 1.82 -1.12
CA LEU A 126 14.08 2.27 -2.25
C LEU A 126 13.23 2.91 -3.36
N PRO A 127 12.62 4.08 -3.10
CA PRO A 127 11.65 4.71 -4.00
C PRO A 127 12.16 4.98 -5.42
N ASP A 128 13.49 5.13 -5.56
CA ASP A 128 14.18 5.35 -6.84
C ASP A 128 14.46 4.06 -7.62
N LYS A 129 14.06 2.90 -7.08
CA LYS A 129 14.27 1.58 -7.67
C LYS A 129 12.98 0.92 -8.08
N SER A 130 13.05 0.13 -9.15
CA SER A 130 11.92 -0.69 -9.56
C SER A 130 11.67 -1.84 -8.56
N PRO A 131 10.43 -2.36 -8.47
CA PRO A 131 10.11 -3.55 -7.69
C PRO A 131 11.05 -4.74 -7.90
N ALA A 132 11.51 -4.97 -9.13
CA ALA A 132 12.45 -6.05 -9.44
C ALA A 132 13.82 -5.85 -8.78
N GLU A 133 14.25 -4.61 -8.57
CA GLU A 133 15.54 -4.28 -7.95
C GLU A 133 15.48 -4.30 -6.42
N TRP A 134 14.43 -3.74 -5.82
CA TRP A 134 14.39 -3.58 -4.36
C TRP A 134 13.89 -4.83 -3.62
N ILE A 135 13.12 -5.70 -4.27
CA ILE A 135 12.60 -6.90 -3.61
C ILE A 135 13.70 -7.89 -3.20
N PRO A 136 14.68 -8.24 -4.04
CA PRO A 136 15.79 -9.09 -3.62
C PRO A 136 16.54 -8.53 -2.41
N ILE A 137 16.65 -7.20 -2.30
CA ILE A 137 17.32 -6.51 -1.21
C ILE A 137 16.54 -6.67 0.10
N ILE A 138 15.21 -6.55 0.07
CA ILE A 138 14.39 -6.60 1.29
C ILE A 138 14.00 -8.01 1.71
N LYS A 139 14.20 -9.04 0.89
CA LYS A 139 13.85 -10.44 1.23
C LYS A 139 14.46 -10.91 2.55
N GLY A 140 15.66 -10.44 2.88
CA GLY A 140 16.38 -10.80 4.11
C GLY A 140 16.17 -9.85 5.30
N LYS A 141 15.28 -8.85 5.20
CA LYS A 141 15.11 -7.85 6.25
C LYS A 141 14.42 -8.45 7.49
N SER A 142 14.71 -7.91 8.67
CA SER A 142 13.93 -8.16 9.88
C SER A 142 12.47 -7.70 9.71
N ALA A 143 11.54 -8.37 10.37
CA ALA A 143 10.12 -7.99 10.38
C ALA A 143 9.90 -6.56 10.90
N ALA A 144 10.76 -6.09 11.81
CA ALA A 144 10.68 -4.75 12.40
C ALA A 144 11.07 -3.62 11.40
N VAL A 145 11.79 -3.95 10.32
CA VAL A 145 12.19 -2.96 9.32
C VAL A 145 10.98 -2.54 8.49
N ILE A 146 10.65 -1.25 8.52
CA ILE A 146 9.49 -0.69 7.80
C ILE A 146 9.89 0.18 6.61
N ARG A 147 11.17 0.56 6.48
CA ARG A 147 11.68 1.31 5.33
C ARG A 147 13.14 0.98 5.00
N ALA A 148 13.51 1.18 3.74
CA ALA A 148 14.87 1.14 3.24
C ALA A 148 15.14 2.33 2.31
N TYR A 149 16.27 3.01 2.49
CA TYR A 149 16.64 4.21 1.73
C TYR A 149 18.14 4.25 1.45
N LEU A 150 18.57 5.11 0.53
CA LEU A 150 19.98 5.35 0.26
C LEU A 150 20.47 6.51 1.14
N ASP A 151 21.63 6.33 1.80
CA ASP A 151 22.32 7.42 2.48
C ASP A 151 23.07 8.32 1.46
N ALA A 152 23.80 9.32 1.97
CA ALA A 152 24.58 10.24 1.14
C ALA A 152 25.65 9.53 0.29
N ASP A 153 26.15 8.39 0.78
CA ASP A 153 27.18 7.58 0.15
C ASP A 153 26.58 6.47 -0.75
N LYS A 154 25.26 6.47 -0.94
CA LYS A 154 24.48 5.47 -1.70
C LYS A 154 24.50 4.07 -1.10
N ASN A 155 24.74 3.94 0.20
CA ASN A 155 24.55 2.69 0.92
C ASN A 155 23.08 2.48 1.26
N ILE A 156 22.65 1.22 1.24
CA ILE A 156 21.28 0.85 1.61
C ILE A 156 21.18 0.81 3.14
N MET A 157 20.31 1.65 3.68
CA MET A 157 20.01 1.75 5.10
C MET A 157 18.62 1.20 5.38
N PHE A 158 18.50 0.33 6.38
CA PHE A 158 17.23 -0.16 6.89
C PHE A 158 16.82 0.61 8.14
N SER A 159 15.52 0.83 8.34
CA SER A 159 15.01 1.54 9.52
C SER A 159 13.66 0.99 9.96
N GLU A 160 13.48 0.93 11.28
CA GLU A 160 12.24 0.54 11.97
C GLU A 160 11.34 1.75 12.27
N GLU A 161 11.82 2.96 11.97
CA GLU A 161 11.13 4.20 12.26
C GLU A 161 10.66 4.91 10.99
N ILE A 162 9.50 5.56 11.11
CA ILE A 162 9.05 6.54 10.12
C ILE A 162 10.02 7.73 10.18
N SER A 163 10.48 8.17 9.01
CA SER A 163 11.47 9.26 8.88
C SER A 163 11.12 10.45 9.79
N PRO A 164 12.06 10.98 10.60
CA PRO A 164 11.80 12.11 11.50
C PRO A 164 11.27 13.35 10.80
N PHE A 165 11.70 13.60 9.57
CA PHE A 165 11.20 14.70 8.73
C PHE A 165 9.73 14.54 8.35
N HIS A 166 9.23 13.30 8.38
CA HIS A 166 7.85 12.90 8.11
C HIS A 166 7.12 12.46 9.39
N ARG A 167 7.74 12.59 10.57
CA ARG A 167 7.03 12.50 11.87
C ARG A 167 6.16 13.73 11.95
N ILE A 168 5.00 13.60 11.34
CA ILE A 168 4.12 14.70 11.03
C ILE A 168 3.89 15.56 12.28
N PHE A 169 3.86 16.88 12.06
CA PHE A 169 3.09 17.86 12.85
C PHE A 169 1.65 17.40 13.19
N CYS A 170 1.15 16.28 12.65
CA CYS A 170 -0.16 15.70 12.94
C CYS A 170 -0.23 14.96 14.28
N LEU A 171 0.84 14.33 14.79
CA LEU A 171 0.78 13.64 16.09
C LEU A 171 0.91 14.60 17.30
N LYS A 172 0.99 15.91 17.07
CA LYS A 172 1.20 16.93 18.11
C LYS A 172 -0.02 17.80 18.41
N GLN A 173 -1.23 17.43 17.97
CA GLN A 173 -2.45 18.11 18.40
C GLN A 173 -3.42 17.12 19.06
N THR A 174 -3.12 16.82 20.32
CA THR A 174 -4.10 16.38 21.34
C THR A 174 -4.00 17.33 22.52
#